data_AF-A0A2K8SLM9-F1
#
_entry.id   AF-A0A2K8SLM9-F1
#
_cell.length_a   1.000
_cell.length_b   1.000
_cell.length_c   1.000
_cell.angle_alpha   90.00
_cell.angle_beta   90.00
_cell.angle_gamma   90.00
#
_symmetry.space_group_name_H-M   'P 1'
#
loop_
_entity.id
_entity.type
_entity.pdbx_description
1 polymer ?
#
loop_
_entity_poly.entity_id
_entity_poly.type
_entity_poly.pdbx_seq_one_letter_code
_entity_poly.pdbx_strand_id
1 'polypeptide(L)' 'MGKLVLPNLQGKQMGQVIVTLTVTNRIDQVLAQRGFISPEEVRSCILDNVLVDTGATLLCLPASTLRRKFR' A
#
# COMPACT_ATOMS: atom_id res chain seq x y z
N MET A 1 -21.59 -19.07 -35.92
CA MET A 1 -20.97 -18.77 -34.61
C MET A 1 -20.32 -17.39 -34.70
N GLY A 2 -20.93 -16.36 -34.13
CA GLY A 2 -20.38 -15.00 -34.18
C GLY A 2 -19.13 -14.90 -33.32
N LYS A 3 -18.03 -14.39 -33.88
CA LYS A 3 -16.77 -14.16 -33.16
C LYS A 3 -17.00 -13.08 -32.09
N LEU A 4 -16.89 -13.46 -30.82
CA LEU A 4 -16.94 -12.50 -29.72
C LEU A 4 -15.69 -11.62 -29.78
N VAL A 5 -15.87 -10.34 -30.11
CA VAL A 5 -14.79 -9.35 -30.09
C VAL A 5 -14.78 -8.74 -28.69
N LEU A 6 -13.78 -9.12 -27.88
CA LEU A 6 -13.57 -8.50 -26.58
C LEU A 6 -12.99 -7.09 -26.79
N PRO A 7 -13.59 -6.03 -26.20
CA PRO A 7 -13.03 -4.69 -26.29
C PRO A 7 -11.67 -4.63 -25.59
N ASN A 8 -10.75 -3.85 -26.14
CA ASN A 8 -9.46 -3.58 -25.50
C ASN A 8 -9.67 -2.69 -24.27
N LEU A 9 -9.54 -3.25 -23.08
CA LEU A 9 -9.74 -2.55 -21.78
C LEU A 9 -8.47 -1.86 -21.27
N GLN A 10 -7.51 -1.55 -22.15
CA GLN A 10 -6.27 -0.89 -21.76
C GLN A 10 -6.53 0.56 -21.35
N GLY A 11 -6.48 0.80 -20.04
CA GLY A 11 -6.57 2.12 -19.42
C GLY A 11 -7.78 2.25 -18.50
N LYS A 12 -7.59 1.87 -17.22
CA LYS A 12 -8.61 1.87 -16.15
C LYS A 12 -9.73 0.84 -16.35
N GLN A 13 -9.50 -0.36 -15.81
CA GLN A 13 -10.57 -1.33 -15.58
C GLN A 13 -11.56 -0.72 -14.57
N MET A 14 -12.85 -0.69 -14.91
CA MET A 14 -13.92 -0.39 -13.95
C MET A 14 -13.73 -1.24 -12.69
N GLY A 15 -13.70 -0.60 -11.52
CA GLY A 15 -13.46 -1.26 -10.22
C GLY A 15 -12.02 -1.23 -9.71
N GLN A 16 -11.04 -0.77 -10.50
CA GLN A 16 -9.66 -0.58 -10.02
C GLN A 16 -9.44 0.86 -9.54
N VAL A 17 -9.04 1.01 -8.29
CA VAL A 17 -8.71 2.31 -7.69
C VAL A 17 -7.20 2.38 -7.49
N ILE A 18 -6.54 3.29 -8.20
CA ILE A 18 -5.10 3.56 -8.05
C ILE A 18 -4.94 4.80 -7.18
N VAL A 19 -4.20 4.70 -6.08
CA VAL A 19 -3.96 5.81 -5.15
C VAL A 19 -2.51 5.86 -4.69
N THR A 20 -2.08 7.04 -4.25
CA THR A 20 -0.90 7.20 -3.40
C THR A 20 -1.30 6.98 -1.96
N LEU A 21 -0.55 6.18 -1.21
CA LEU A 21 -0.83 5.87 0.18
C LEU A 21 0.39 5.94 1.08
N THR A 22 0.16 6.33 2.33
CA THR A 22 1.20 6.41 3.35
C THR A 22 1.07 5.20 4.27
N VAL A 23 2.09 4.35 4.31
CA VAL A 23 2.17 3.20 5.22
C VAL A 23 3.03 3.57 6.41
N THR A 24 2.45 3.50 7.61
CA THR A 24 3.14 3.83 8.86
C THR A 24 3.25 2.59 9.73
N ASN A 25 4.40 2.40 10.38
CA ASN A 25 4.60 1.28 11.28
C ASN A 25 3.71 1.46 12.53
N ARG A 26 2.84 0.48 12.78
CA ARG A 26 1.88 0.55 13.89
C ARG A 26 2.54 0.44 15.27
N ILE A 27 3.59 -0.36 15.41
CA ILE A 27 4.29 -0.53 16.69
C ILE A 27 4.95 0.79 17.09
N ASP A 28 5.61 1.46 16.14
CA ASP A 28 6.24 2.76 16.39
C ASP A 28 5.23 3.82 16.81
N GLN A 29 4.05 3.87 16.18
CA GLN A 29 2.99 4.80 16.61
C GLN A 29 2.60 4.57 18.07
N VAL A 30 2.49 3.30 18.49
CA VAL A 30 2.15 2.96 19.88
C VAL A 30 3.30 3.32 20.82
N LEU A 31 4.55 3.09 20.42
CA LEU A 31 5.72 3.47 21.21
C LEU A 31 5.84 4.99 21.37
N ALA A 32 5.58 5.75 20.31
CA ALA A 32 5.59 7.21 20.34
C ALA A 32 4.46 7.76 21.22
N GLN A 33 3.25 7.22 21.10
CA GLN A 33 2.12 7.58 21.97
C GLN A 33 2.39 7.31 23.46
N ARG A 34 3.22 6.32 23.76
CA ARG A 34 3.63 5.98 25.12
C ARG A 34 4.91 6.70 25.57
N GLY A 35 5.52 7.53 24.73
CA GLY A 35 6.72 8.29 25.04
C GLY A 35 8.03 7.47 25.04
N PHE A 36 8.03 6.26 24.47
CA PHE A 36 9.25 5.45 24.35
C PHE A 36 10.17 5.90 23.22
N ILE A 37 9.59 6.47 22.16
CA ILE A 37 10.30 7.09 21.04
C ILE A 37 9.66 8.44 20.75
N SER A 38 10.39 9.31 20.06
CA SER A 38 9.85 10.58 19.60
C SER A 38 8.92 10.40 18.38
N PRO A 39 7.92 11.26 18.14
CA PRO A 39 7.04 11.15 16.98
C PRO A 39 7.79 11.15 15.63
N GLU A 40 8.92 11.84 15.52
CA GLU A 40 9.80 11.86 14.35
C GLU A 40 10.53 10.53 14.10
N GLU A 41 10.59 9.65 15.10
CA GLU A 41 11.17 8.30 14.98
C GLU A 41 10.14 7.29 14.42
N VAL A 42 8.88 7.68 14.28
CA VAL A 42 7.83 6.82 13.71
C VAL A 42 8.11 6.58 12.22
N ARG A 43 8.39 5.33 11.86
CA ARG A 43 8.72 5.00 10.47
C ARG A 43 7.48 5.01 9.60
N SER A 44 7.59 5.69 8.47
CA SER A 44 6.57 5.75 7.43
C SER A 44 7.20 5.69 6.04
N CYS A 45 6.46 5.20 5.06
CA CYS A 45 6.82 5.26 3.65
C CYS A 45 5.61 5.66 2.80
N ILE A 46 5.88 6.39 1.72
CA ILE A 46 4.89 6.75 0.72
C ILE A 46 5.01 5.74 -0.42
N LEU A 47 3.87 5.18 -0.83
CA LEU A 47 3.76 4.27 -1.94
C LEU A 47 2.89 4.92 -3.01
N ASP A 48 3.48 5.13 -4.17
CA ASP A 48 2.80 5.69 -5.32
C ASP A 48 2.19 4.60 -6.20
N ASN A 49 1.13 4.95 -6.92
CA ASN A 49 0.47 4.08 -7.89
C ASN A 49 0.04 2.72 -7.32
N VAL A 50 -0.48 2.69 -6.09
CA VAL A 50 -0.93 1.45 -5.46
C VAL A 50 -2.34 1.12 -5.93
N LEU A 51 -2.51 -0.12 -6.41
CA LEU A 51 -3.81 -0.68 -6.72
C LEU A 51 -4.52 -1.12 -5.43
N VAL A 52 -5.70 -0.56 -5.21
CA VAL A 52 -6.63 -0.99 -4.16
C VAL A 52 -7.55 -2.04 -4.78
N ASP A 53 -7.27 -3.29 -4.43
CA ASP A 53 -8.18 -4.42 -4.68
C ASP A 53 -9.10 -4.58 -3.48
N THR A 54 -10.39 -4.25 -3.64
CA THR A 54 -11.39 -4.37 -2.57
C THR A 54 -11.68 -5.83 -2.16
N GLY A 55 -11.24 -6.81 -2.95
CA GLY A 55 -11.29 -8.22 -2.60
C GLY A 55 -10.08 -8.73 -1.80
N ALA A 56 -9.02 -7.93 -1.68
CA ALA A 56 -7.83 -8.32 -0.94
C ALA A 56 -8.03 -8.18 0.58
N THR A 57 -7.69 -9.24 1.32
CA THR A 57 -7.71 -9.25 2.79
C THR A 57 -6.35 -8.91 3.39
N LEU A 58 -5.29 -8.91 2.58
CA LEU A 58 -3.91 -8.71 2.97
C LEU A 58 -3.25 -7.64 2.11
N LEU A 59 -2.37 -6.86 2.74
CA LEU A 59 -1.49 -5.93 2.07
C LEU A 59 -0.21 -6.64 1.61
N CYS A 60 0.05 -6.64 0.30
CA CYS A 60 1.29 -7.15 -0.27
C CYS A 60 2.28 -6.00 -0.48
N LEU A 61 3.41 -6.03 0.25
CA LEU A 61 4.49 -5.06 0.10
C LEU A 61 5.76 -5.74 -0.42
N PRO A 62 6.54 -5.07 -1.29
CA PRO A 62 7.88 -5.54 -1.62
C PRO A 62 8.74 -5.71 -0.36
N ALA A 63 9.57 -6.75 -0.32
CA ALA A 63 10.46 -7.01 0.81
C ALA A 63 11.44 -5.85 1.09
N SER A 64 11.78 -5.06 0.06
CA SER A 64 12.58 -3.85 0.19
C SER A 64 11.95 -2.81 1.13
N THR A 65 10.62 -2.72 1.17
CA THR A 65 9.87 -1.79 2.04
C THR A 65 9.99 -2.19 3.51
N LEU A 66 10.08 -3.49 3.80
CA LEU A 66 10.26 -4.02 5.15
C LEU A 66 11.71 -3.96 5.65
N ARG A 67 12.67 -3.94 4.71
CA ARG A 67 14.11 -4.04 5.02
C ARG A 67 14.75 -2.75 5.53
N ARG A 68 14.01 -1.66 5.70
CA ARG A 68 14.52 -0.46 6.39
C ARG A 68 14.77 -0.82 7.86
N LYS A 69 16.01 -1.27 8.13
CA LYS A 69 16.44 -1.87 9.40
C LYS A 69 16.02 -0.99 10.58
N PHE A 70 15.31 -1.62 11.51
CA PHE A 70 15.28 -1.22 12.92
C PHE A 70 16.74 -1.06 13.36
N ARG A 71 17.14 0.15 13.73
CA ARG A 71 18.45 0.43 14.32
C ARG A 71 18.23 0.82 15.77
#